data_AF-A0A9W8IR22-F1
#
_entry.id   AF-A0A9W8IR22-F1
#
_cell.length_a   1.000
_cell.length_b   1.000
_cell.length_c   1.000
_cell.angle_alpha   90.00
_cell.angle_beta   90.00
_cell.angle_gamma   90.00
#
_symmetry.space_group_name_H-M   'P 1'
#
loop_
_entity.id
_entity.type
_entity.pdbx_description
1 polymer ?
#
loop_
_entity_poly.entity_id
_entity_poly.type
_entity_poly.pdbx_seq_one_letter_code
_entity_poly.pdbx_strand_id
1 'polypeptide(L)'
;MDSGPVTVTTQIPPIAAMSADTDFEALRTKLRAKCVYLADDGILERLEWFETQDFDHVVLKDDVDKYMEDGAPPDNPPQPARLAGIFRIARRSFFMRACGRWKPNKPPLFLPLANIRPSAYTGDPGIPELEGDYPKSWENVAELLKEWYRSRNEDEAKVIESSGVIDWKTKKPPNPGNGFKIGRRVFETRSPESLERLEDYGPSFSIENWPVEFPEAQAELDEIKSTHIAHPIPVYYPDPENDLIPPDRYYDDLPGAIVRLEFHLNHYFIDGRHKFAADIMRMKVIVRPSVPPSSPSSPRKRKGTQSKGDFSDEDKRSPKRQAVSSSTDANVPQHGLLRPAWGFMSPDRTKATLGAKKSPVKAEPIKWQAASSSTEANVPQHGLLRPAWGFVSPDRTKAKLGAEKTPVKTEPEEESPTKGKQKMMWLRK
;
A
#
# COMPACT_ATOMS: atom_id res chain seq x y z
N MET A 1 -23.30 -25.13 55.63
CA MET A 1 -22.03 -25.44 54.96
C MET A 1 -21.82 -24.33 53.95
N ASP A 2 -20.95 -23.38 54.27
CA ASP A 2 -20.67 -22.17 53.50
C ASP A 2 -19.77 -22.52 52.30
N SER A 3 -20.33 -22.49 51.10
CA SER A 3 -19.59 -22.60 49.85
C SER A 3 -19.09 -21.22 49.45
N GLY A 4 -17.87 -20.89 49.90
CA GLY A 4 -17.17 -19.67 49.55
C GLY A 4 -16.77 -19.61 48.06
N PRO A 5 -16.54 -18.41 47.50
CA PRO A 5 -16.25 -18.20 46.09
C PRO A 5 -14.88 -18.74 45.71
N VAL A 6 -14.85 -19.71 44.78
CA VAL A 6 -13.63 -20.25 44.17
C VAL A 6 -13.00 -19.16 43.30
N THR A 7 -11.91 -18.59 43.77
CA THR A 7 -11.12 -17.62 43.02
C THR A 7 -10.26 -18.38 42.01
N VAL A 8 -10.69 -18.44 40.76
CA VAL A 8 -9.89 -19.00 39.67
C VAL A 8 -8.85 -17.96 39.29
N THR A 9 -7.65 -18.07 39.88
CA THR A 9 -6.47 -17.30 39.45
C THR A 9 -6.00 -17.86 38.11
N THR A 10 -6.49 -17.29 37.01
CA THR A 10 -5.96 -17.56 35.67
C THR A 10 -4.53 -17.04 35.60
N GLN A 11 -3.54 -17.92 35.75
CA GLN A 11 -2.15 -17.61 35.43
C GLN A 11 -2.08 -17.23 33.95
N ILE A 12 -1.85 -15.94 33.67
CA ILE A 12 -1.54 -15.47 32.33
C ILE A 12 -0.18 -16.07 31.96
N PRO A 13 -0.07 -16.90 30.90
CA PRO A 13 1.21 -17.46 30.51
C PRO A 13 2.20 -16.33 30.22
N PRO A 14 3.49 -16.51 30.56
CA PRO A 14 4.51 -15.51 30.27
C PRO A 14 4.45 -15.17 28.79
N ILE A 15 4.38 -13.86 28.50
CA ILE A 15 4.48 -13.28 27.15
C ILE A 15 5.63 -14.01 26.49
N ALA A 16 5.36 -14.74 25.39
CA ALA A 16 6.37 -15.43 24.63
C ALA A 16 7.48 -14.42 24.35
N ALA A 17 8.58 -14.56 25.09
CA ALA A 17 9.76 -13.75 24.92
C ALA A 17 10.12 -13.87 23.44
N MET A 18 10.53 -12.76 22.85
CA MET A 18 11.15 -12.78 21.53
C MET A 18 12.07 -14.01 21.47
N SER A 19 12.10 -14.72 20.33
CA SER A 19 13.28 -15.53 20.05
C SER A 19 14.44 -14.55 20.17
N ALA A 20 15.16 -14.61 21.29
CA ALA A 20 16.23 -13.68 21.64
C ALA A 20 17.41 -13.81 20.66
N ASP A 21 17.25 -14.67 19.65
CA ASP A 21 18.25 -15.13 18.72
C ASP A 21 17.97 -14.66 17.28
N THR A 22 17.03 -13.73 17.05
CA THR A 22 16.85 -13.18 15.69
C THR A 22 18.04 -12.29 15.35
N ASP A 23 19.00 -12.83 14.61
CA ASP A 23 20.10 -12.06 14.02
C ASP A 23 19.56 -11.18 12.88
N PHE A 24 19.28 -9.92 13.21
CA PHE A 24 18.76 -8.94 12.26
C PHE A 24 19.74 -8.60 11.15
N GLU A 25 21.05 -8.68 11.37
CA GLU A 25 22.03 -8.40 10.31
C GLU A 25 22.12 -9.55 9.31
N ALA A 26 22.07 -10.80 9.79
CA ALA A 26 21.92 -11.95 8.91
C ALA A 26 20.61 -11.87 8.10
N LEU A 27 19.52 -11.40 8.72
CA LEU A 27 18.25 -11.18 8.03
C LEU A 27 18.36 -10.08 6.95
N ARG A 28 19.01 -8.94 7.24
CA ARG A 28 19.28 -7.89 6.25
C ARG A 28 20.12 -8.42 5.10
N THR A 29 21.17 -9.17 5.38
CA THR A 29 22.04 -9.78 4.35
C THR A 29 21.24 -10.73 3.45
N LYS A 30 20.38 -11.56 4.02
CA LYS A 30 19.49 -12.45 3.26
C LYS A 30 18.50 -11.68 2.39
N LEU A 31 18.03 -10.52 2.83
CA LEU A 31 17.19 -9.62 2.03
C LEU A 31 17.99 -9.00 0.87
N ARG A 32 19.13 -8.37 1.15
CA ARG A 32 20.00 -7.73 0.14
C ARG A 32 20.40 -8.68 -0.99
N ALA A 33 20.57 -9.96 -0.70
CA ALA A 33 20.88 -10.98 -1.70
C ALA A 33 19.74 -11.27 -2.71
N LYS A 34 18.50 -10.85 -2.42
CA LYS A 34 17.31 -11.22 -3.21
C LYS A 34 16.45 -10.04 -3.66
N CYS A 35 16.61 -8.89 -3.03
CA CYS A 35 15.75 -7.72 -3.22
C CYS A 35 16.51 -6.43 -2.85
N VAL A 36 15.91 -5.28 -3.17
CA VAL A 36 16.44 -3.97 -2.77
C VAL A 36 15.95 -3.65 -1.36
N TYR A 37 16.88 -3.65 -0.40
CA TYR A 37 16.57 -3.32 0.99
C TYR A 37 16.40 -1.82 1.15
N LEU A 38 15.21 -1.37 1.54
CA LEU A 38 14.82 0.05 1.49
C LEU A 38 15.61 0.95 2.44
N ALA A 39 16.26 0.40 3.47
CA ALA A 39 17.08 1.17 4.38
C ALA A 39 18.54 1.35 3.90
N ASP A 40 18.94 0.69 2.80
CA ASP A 40 20.29 0.87 2.28
C ASP A 40 20.46 2.26 1.65
N ASP A 41 21.68 2.78 1.72
CA ASP A 41 22.07 4.00 1.03
C ASP A 41 22.24 3.75 -0.48
N GLY A 42 22.05 4.80 -1.28
CA GLY A 42 22.27 4.76 -2.73
C GLY A 42 21.25 3.93 -3.53
N ILE A 43 20.19 3.38 -2.90
CA ILE A 43 19.22 2.56 -3.65
C ILE A 43 18.51 3.34 -4.75
N LEU A 44 18.32 4.66 -4.58
CA LEU A 44 17.71 5.53 -5.60
C LEU A 44 18.56 5.64 -6.87
N GLU A 45 19.88 5.43 -6.76
CA GLU A 45 20.77 5.45 -7.92
C GLU A 45 20.59 4.22 -8.80
N ARG A 46 20.07 3.13 -8.22
CA ARG A 46 19.89 1.80 -8.86
C ARG A 46 18.47 1.55 -9.35
N LEU A 47 17.53 2.42 -8.99
CA LEU A 47 16.12 2.27 -9.29
C LEU A 47 15.66 3.36 -10.26
N GLU A 48 14.71 3.03 -11.13
CA GLU A 48 14.00 4.01 -11.94
C GLU A 48 12.55 3.58 -12.20
N TRP A 49 11.73 4.49 -12.72
CA TRP A 49 10.36 4.19 -13.13
C TRP A 49 10.33 3.74 -14.59
N PHE A 50 9.68 2.61 -14.84
CA PHE A 50 9.45 2.08 -16.18
C PHE A 50 7.97 2.17 -16.55
N GLU A 51 7.69 2.68 -17.74
CA GLU A 51 6.34 2.81 -18.27
C GLU A 51 5.91 1.53 -18.98
N THR A 52 4.73 1.03 -18.64
CA THR A 52 4.07 -0.03 -19.42
C THR A 52 2.75 0.50 -20.00
N GLN A 53 2.08 -0.33 -20.79
CA GLN A 53 0.79 0.02 -21.39
C GLN A 53 -0.30 0.32 -20.34
N ASP A 54 -0.28 -0.38 -19.20
CA ASP A 54 -1.37 -0.35 -18.22
C ASP A 54 -1.04 0.47 -16.96
N PHE A 55 0.23 0.50 -16.56
CA PHE A 55 0.70 1.20 -15.36
C PHE A 55 2.22 1.41 -15.40
N ASP A 56 2.76 2.27 -14.53
CA ASP A 56 4.21 2.37 -14.35
C ASP A 56 4.62 1.57 -13.11
N HIS A 57 5.85 1.06 -13.09
CA HIS A 57 6.41 0.41 -11.91
C HIS A 57 7.89 0.72 -11.74
N VAL A 58 8.37 0.62 -10.51
CA VAL A 58 9.80 0.77 -10.21
C VAL A 58 10.55 -0.48 -10.67
N VAL A 59 11.69 -0.31 -11.34
CA VAL A 59 12.58 -1.38 -11.85
C VAL A 59 14.03 -1.12 -11.44
N LEU A 60 14.90 -2.11 -11.66
CA LEU A 60 16.35 -1.93 -11.57
C LEU A 60 16.87 -1.33 -12.88
N LYS A 61 17.73 -0.31 -12.80
CA LYS A 61 18.33 0.32 -13.99
C LYS A 61 19.10 -0.67 -14.87
N ASP A 62 19.87 -1.55 -14.24
CA ASP A 62 20.60 -2.62 -14.94
C ASP A 62 19.67 -3.53 -15.78
N ASP A 63 18.41 -3.70 -15.37
CA ASP A 63 17.44 -4.51 -16.11
C ASP A 63 16.79 -3.73 -17.25
N VAL A 64 16.67 -2.40 -17.12
CA VAL A 64 16.27 -1.51 -18.22
C VAL A 64 17.36 -1.44 -19.28
N ASP A 65 18.61 -1.26 -18.86
CA ASP A 65 19.76 -1.19 -19.78
C ASP A 65 19.85 -2.47 -20.63
N LYS A 66 19.75 -3.65 -19.99
CA LYS A 66 19.70 -4.93 -20.71
C LYS A 66 18.51 -5.03 -21.67
N TYR A 67 17.33 -4.63 -21.22
CA TYR A 67 16.13 -4.64 -22.06
C TYR A 67 16.30 -3.78 -23.32
N MET A 68 16.96 -2.62 -23.19
CA MET A 68 17.26 -1.72 -24.30
C MET A 68 18.37 -2.26 -25.22
N GLU A 69 19.40 -2.90 -24.66
CA GLU A 69 20.49 -3.53 -25.42
C GLU A 69 20.04 -4.75 -26.22
N ASP A 70 19.18 -5.58 -25.64
CA ASP A 70 18.68 -6.81 -26.27
C ASP A 70 17.68 -6.53 -27.39
N GLY A 71 17.18 -5.29 -27.52
CA GLY A 71 16.09 -4.94 -28.42
C GLY A 71 14.84 -5.78 -28.13
N ALA A 72 14.62 -6.11 -26.85
CA ALA A 72 13.58 -7.02 -26.43
C ALA A 72 12.20 -6.55 -26.91
N PRO A 73 11.32 -7.48 -27.32
CA PRO A 73 10.01 -7.12 -27.82
C PRO A 73 9.23 -6.35 -26.74
N PRO A 74 8.39 -5.37 -27.13
CA PRO A 74 7.55 -4.60 -26.21
C PRO A 74 6.69 -5.43 -25.24
N ASP A 75 6.43 -6.70 -25.60
CA ASP A 75 5.58 -7.62 -24.86
C ASP A 75 6.25 -8.25 -23.63
N ASN A 76 7.55 -7.99 -23.39
CA ASN A 76 8.28 -8.52 -22.24
C ASN A 76 9.04 -7.41 -21.49
N PRO A 77 8.33 -6.49 -20.80
CA PRO A 77 8.96 -5.39 -20.08
C PRO A 77 9.85 -5.89 -18.93
N PRO A 78 10.80 -5.07 -18.46
CA PRO A 78 11.61 -5.37 -17.28
C PRO A 78 10.73 -5.68 -16.06
N GLN A 79 11.14 -6.70 -15.30
CA GLN A 79 10.42 -7.13 -14.11
C GLN A 79 10.42 -6.02 -13.05
N PRO A 80 9.30 -5.80 -12.34
CA PRO A 80 9.27 -4.85 -11.24
C PRO A 80 10.33 -5.16 -10.17
N ALA A 81 10.99 -4.13 -9.66
CA ALA A 81 11.97 -4.25 -8.60
C ALA A 81 11.29 -4.71 -7.30
N ARG A 82 11.83 -5.78 -6.72
CA ARG A 82 11.40 -6.29 -5.42
C ARG A 82 11.97 -5.39 -4.32
N LEU A 83 11.13 -4.56 -3.73
CA LEU A 83 11.50 -3.70 -2.61
C LEU A 83 11.22 -4.43 -1.29
N ALA A 84 12.10 -4.29 -0.31
CA ALA A 84 11.93 -4.97 0.97
C ALA A 84 12.34 -4.16 2.18
N GLY A 85 11.78 -4.50 3.33
CA GLY A 85 12.17 -3.92 4.62
C GLY A 85 11.58 -4.70 5.79
N ILE A 86 11.96 -4.29 7.00
CA ILE A 86 11.42 -4.84 8.25
C ILE A 86 10.57 -3.76 8.91
N PHE A 87 9.27 -4.06 9.07
CA PHE A 87 8.30 -3.07 9.49
C PHE A 87 7.37 -3.61 10.57
N ARG A 88 6.86 -2.73 11.42
CA ARG A 88 5.67 -3.01 12.22
C ARG A 88 4.42 -2.75 11.40
N ILE A 89 3.47 -3.66 11.42
CA ILE A 89 2.13 -3.40 10.87
C ILE A 89 1.36 -2.53 11.86
N ALA A 90 0.92 -1.36 11.43
CA ALA A 90 0.20 -0.43 12.29
C ALA A 90 -1.13 -1.03 12.77
N ARG A 91 -1.39 -0.94 14.08
CA ARG A 91 -2.68 -1.33 14.67
C ARG A 91 -3.80 -0.36 14.29
N ARG A 92 -3.46 0.92 14.19
CA ARG A 92 -4.36 1.98 13.73
C ARG A 92 -4.42 1.93 12.20
N SER A 93 -5.60 2.16 11.64
CA SER A 93 -5.80 2.12 10.18
C SER A 93 -5.48 0.76 9.54
N PHE A 94 -5.78 -0.31 10.26
CA PHE A 94 -5.68 -1.68 9.76
C PHE A 94 -6.96 -2.08 9.01
N PHE A 95 -6.84 -2.25 7.69
CA PHE A 95 -7.89 -2.68 6.79
C PHE A 95 -7.52 -3.99 6.06
N MET A 96 -6.51 -4.71 6.55
CA MET A 96 -6.01 -5.94 5.95
C MET A 96 -6.79 -7.16 6.44
N ARG A 97 -8.11 -7.03 6.52
CA ARG A 97 -9.03 -8.18 6.71
C ARG A 97 -9.33 -8.79 5.34
N ALA A 98 -9.71 -10.06 5.28
CA ALA A 98 -9.99 -10.76 4.02
C ALA A 98 -10.96 -9.99 3.10
N CYS A 99 -12.04 -9.43 3.64
CA CYS A 99 -12.98 -8.60 2.88
C CYS A 99 -12.70 -7.08 2.94
N GLY A 100 -11.59 -6.65 3.54
CA GLY A 100 -11.25 -5.22 3.69
C GLY A 100 -12.26 -4.39 4.51
N ARG A 101 -13.16 -5.05 5.26
CA ARG A 101 -14.36 -4.45 5.88
C ARG A 101 -15.31 -3.80 4.88
N TRP A 102 -15.36 -4.34 3.67
CA TRP A 102 -16.22 -3.86 2.61
C TRP A 102 -17.69 -3.86 3.02
N LYS A 103 -18.40 -2.79 2.67
CA LYS A 103 -19.84 -2.64 2.82
C LYS A 103 -20.38 -1.94 1.58
N PRO A 104 -21.56 -2.34 1.07
CA PRO A 104 -22.18 -1.59 0.00
C PRO A 104 -22.52 -0.18 0.48
N ASN A 105 -22.53 0.79 -0.44
CA ASN A 105 -23.05 2.14 -0.23
C ASN A 105 -22.37 2.96 0.88
N LYS A 106 -21.19 2.55 1.37
CA LYS A 106 -20.40 3.39 2.27
C LYS A 106 -19.39 4.21 1.48
N PRO A 107 -19.55 5.54 1.38
CA PRO A 107 -18.50 6.39 0.83
C PRO A 107 -17.20 6.23 1.65
N PRO A 108 -16.03 6.45 1.02
CA PRO A 108 -15.85 7.07 -0.28
C PRO A 108 -15.78 6.10 -1.47
N LEU A 109 -15.80 4.79 -1.23
CA LEU A 109 -15.51 3.80 -2.26
C LEU A 109 -16.76 2.98 -2.55
N PHE A 110 -17.56 3.42 -3.52
CA PHE A 110 -18.55 2.59 -4.22
C PHE A 110 -17.83 1.55 -5.12
N LEU A 111 -16.77 0.93 -4.61
CA LEU A 111 -16.03 -0.10 -5.33
C LEU A 111 -16.74 -1.43 -5.14
N PRO A 112 -16.90 -2.26 -6.19
CA PRO A 112 -17.36 -3.63 -6.05
C PRO A 112 -16.46 -4.45 -5.12
N LEU A 113 -17.00 -5.51 -4.50
CA LEU A 113 -16.20 -6.41 -3.65
C LEU A 113 -15.01 -7.00 -4.43
N ALA A 114 -15.16 -7.32 -5.71
CA ALA A 114 -14.08 -7.84 -6.57
C ALA A 114 -12.87 -6.90 -6.73
N ASN A 115 -13.02 -5.62 -6.37
CA ASN A 115 -11.97 -4.60 -6.49
C ASN A 115 -11.38 -4.19 -5.13
N ILE A 116 -11.72 -4.90 -4.05
CA ILE A 116 -11.14 -4.59 -2.75
C ILE A 116 -9.64 -4.82 -2.71
N ARG A 117 -8.99 -3.99 -1.91
CA ARG A 117 -7.55 -4.08 -1.64
C ARG A 117 -7.32 -4.01 -0.13
N PRO A 118 -7.41 -5.15 0.58
CA PRO A 118 -6.99 -5.25 1.97
C PRO A 118 -5.63 -4.59 2.16
N SER A 119 -5.55 -3.68 3.14
CA SER A 119 -4.40 -2.79 3.28
C SER A 119 -4.13 -2.41 4.73
N ALA A 120 -2.88 -2.07 5.02
CA ALA A 120 -2.47 -1.57 6.33
C ALA A 120 -1.39 -0.50 6.14
N TYR A 121 -1.11 0.25 7.21
CA TYR A 121 0.04 1.15 7.24
C TYR A 121 1.23 0.45 7.89
N THR A 122 2.42 0.74 7.40
CA THR A 122 3.68 0.37 8.04
C THR A 122 3.97 1.31 9.22
N GLY A 123 4.91 0.91 10.06
CA GLY A 123 5.33 1.61 11.26
C GLY A 123 6.71 1.14 11.68
N ASP A 124 7.33 1.91 12.57
CA ASP A 124 8.64 1.60 13.12
C ASP A 124 8.61 0.26 13.90
N PRO A 125 9.53 -0.69 13.60
CA PRO A 125 9.64 -1.92 14.36
C PRO A 125 9.91 -1.70 15.85
N GLY A 126 10.56 -0.59 16.25
CA GLY A 126 10.92 -0.30 17.63
C GLY A 126 11.92 -1.30 18.21
N ILE A 127 12.77 -1.86 17.35
CA ILE A 127 13.85 -2.80 17.68
C ILE A 127 15.16 -2.00 17.59
N PRO A 128 15.99 -1.94 18.66
CA PRO A 128 17.23 -1.15 18.67
C PRO A 128 18.19 -1.50 17.52
N GLU A 129 18.32 -2.78 17.17
CA GLU A 129 19.18 -3.26 16.08
C GLU A 129 18.73 -2.76 14.69
N LEU A 130 17.47 -2.31 14.58
CA LEU A 130 16.84 -1.75 13.38
C LEU A 130 16.65 -0.23 13.48
N GLU A 131 17.29 0.44 14.44
CA GLU A 131 17.21 1.88 14.58
C GLU A 131 17.69 2.57 13.29
N GLY A 132 16.89 3.52 12.80
CA GLY A 132 17.17 4.24 11.54
C GLY A 132 16.65 3.56 10.27
N ASP A 133 16.43 2.24 10.26
CA ASP A 133 15.99 1.52 9.06
C ASP A 133 14.64 2.04 8.56
N TYR A 134 13.70 2.21 9.47
CA TYR A 134 12.35 2.63 9.13
C TYR A 134 12.25 4.06 8.60
N PRO A 135 12.77 5.11 9.27
CA PRO A 135 12.75 6.46 8.70
C PRO A 135 13.46 6.52 7.35
N LYS A 136 14.60 5.86 7.19
CA LYS A 136 15.32 5.79 5.91
C LYS A 136 14.49 5.10 4.81
N SER A 137 13.84 3.98 5.14
CA SER A 137 12.96 3.28 4.20
C SER A 137 11.77 4.14 3.78
N TRP A 138 11.17 4.87 4.72
CA TRP A 138 10.06 5.78 4.44
C TRP A 138 10.51 6.94 3.54
N GLU A 139 11.66 7.55 3.81
CA GLU A 139 12.25 8.61 3.00
C GLU A 139 12.53 8.14 1.58
N ASN A 140 13.12 6.96 1.41
CA ASN A 140 13.39 6.40 0.09
C ASN A 140 12.08 6.13 -0.69
N VAL A 141 11.02 5.64 -0.05
CA VAL A 141 9.69 5.50 -0.70
C VAL A 141 9.13 6.87 -1.11
N ALA A 142 9.26 7.88 -0.25
CA ALA A 142 8.81 9.23 -0.55
C ALA A 142 9.57 9.85 -1.73
N GLU A 143 10.89 9.66 -1.80
CA GLU A 143 11.71 10.12 -2.92
C GLU A 143 11.43 9.36 -4.21
N LEU A 144 11.16 8.05 -4.18
CA LEU A 144 10.70 7.31 -5.37
C LEU A 144 9.39 7.88 -5.93
N LEU A 145 8.44 8.25 -5.07
CA LEU A 145 7.19 8.89 -5.49
C LEU A 145 7.43 10.25 -6.16
N LYS A 146 8.36 11.04 -5.65
CA LYS A 146 8.75 12.34 -6.23
C LYS A 146 9.52 12.18 -7.54
N GLU A 147 10.39 11.19 -7.61
CA GLU A 147 11.19 10.89 -8.80
C GLU A 147 10.31 10.56 -10.00
N TRP A 148 9.14 9.92 -9.78
CA TRP A 148 8.15 9.73 -10.83
C TRP A 148 7.73 11.07 -11.48
N TYR A 149 7.45 12.10 -10.67
CA TYR A 149 7.09 13.42 -11.21
C TYR A 149 8.27 14.06 -11.96
N ARG A 150 9.49 13.95 -11.41
CA ARG A 150 10.69 14.49 -12.04
C ARG A 150 10.95 13.85 -13.41
N SER A 151 10.83 12.52 -13.51
CA SER A 151 11.05 11.80 -14.78
C SER A 151 10.01 12.14 -15.86
N ARG A 152 8.82 12.60 -15.46
CA ARG A 152 7.77 13.08 -16.35
C ARG A 152 7.81 14.59 -16.64
N ASN A 153 8.85 15.30 -16.19
CA ASN A 153 8.92 16.76 -16.23
C ASN A 153 7.70 17.44 -15.60
N GLU A 154 7.10 16.81 -14.60
CA GLU A 154 6.02 17.37 -13.81
C GLU A 154 6.56 18.09 -12.56
N ASP A 155 5.74 18.97 -11.99
CA ASP A 155 6.08 19.64 -10.74
C ASP A 155 6.02 18.65 -9.57
N GLU A 156 7.18 18.38 -8.95
CA GLU A 156 7.32 17.53 -7.77
C GLU A 156 6.37 17.94 -6.64
N ALA A 157 6.03 19.22 -6.51
CA ALA A 157 5.11 19.70 -5.49
C ALA A 157 3.71 19.04 -5.61
N LYS A 158 3.32 18.56 -6.80
CA LYS A 158 2.07 17.84 -7.05
C LYS A 158 2.02 16.45 -6.42
N VAL A 159 3.14 15.91 -5.94
CA VAL A 159 3.14 14.65 -5.18
C VAL A 159 2.16 14.70 -4.01
N ILE A 160 1.92 15.88 -3.43
CA ILE A 160 0.96 16.07 -2.33
C ILE A 160 -0.50 15.85 -2.73
N GLU A 161 -0.78 15.90 -4.03
CA GLU A 161 -2.12 15.67 -4.61
C GLU A 161 -2.37 14.19 -4.89
N SER A 162 -1.29 13.41 -5.03
CA SER A 162 -1.33 11.96 -5.23
C SER A 162 -2.01 11.23 -4.06
N SER A 163 -2.36 9.97 -4.30
CA SER A 163 -2.98 9.12 -3.29
C SER A 163 -2.42 7.71 -3.33
N GLY A 164 -2.70 6.93 -2.28
CA GLY A 164 -2.39 5.51 -2.25
C GLY A 164 -1.34 5.16 -1.21
N VAL A 165 -0.04 5.29 -1.52
CA VAL A 165 1.07 4.87 -0.64
C VAL A 165 1.29 5.81 0.54
N ILE A 166 1.50 7.11 0.30
CA ILE A 166 1.67 8.10 1.38
C ILE A 166 0.43 9.01 1.42
N ASP A 167 -0.10 9.25 2.63
CA ASP A 167 -1.18 10.22 2.83
C ASP A 167 -0.61 11.62 3.06
N TRP A 168 -0.39 12.33 1.96
CA TRP A 168 0.10 13.71 1.95
C TRP A 168 -0.93 14.74 2.41
N LYS A 169 -2.23 14.41 2.36
CA LYS A 169 -3.32 15.38 2.53
C LYS A 169 -3.70 15.55 3.98
N THR A 170 -3.88 14.45 4.70
CA THR A 170 -4.35 14.51 6.10
C THR A 170 -3.23 14.77 7.09
N LYS A 171 -1.97 14.61 6.68
CA LYS A 171 -0.77 14.68 7.53
C LYS A 171 0.21 15.71 6.97
N LYS A 172 0.19 16.93 7.52
CA LYS A 172 1.10 18.01 7.09
C LYS A 172 2.02 18.46 8.25
N PRO A 173 3.35 18.33 8.12
CA PRO A 173 4.07 17.62 7.06
C PRO A 173 3.90 16.09 7.19
N PRO A 174 3.91 15.34 6.07
CA PRO A 174 4.00 13.90 6.13
C PRO A 174 5.33 13.52 6.75
N ASN A 175 5.30 12.51 7.61
CA ASN A 175 6.46 12.08 8.38
C ASN A 175 6.41 10.56 8.55
N PRO A 176 7.57 9.93 8.82
CA PRO A 176 7.66 8.48 9.02
C PRO A 176 6.69 7.93 10.07
N GLY A 177 6.32 8.71 11.09
CA GLY A 177 5.36 8.32 12.13
C GLY A 177 3.94 8.05 11.63
N ASN A 178 3.57 8.53 10.43
CA ASN A 178 2.31 8.16 9.78
C ASN A 178 2.40 6.89 8.93
N GLY A 179 3.63 6.49 8.60
CA GLY A 179 3.97 5.38 7.73
C GLY A 179 3.50 5.50 6.30
N PHE A 180 3.59 4.39 5.58
CA PHE A 180 3.11 4.25 4.22
C PHE A 180 2.18 3.04 4.12
N LYS A 181 1.20 3.14 3.22
CA LYS A 181 0.16 2.14 3.02
C LYS A 181 0.65 1.05 2.09
N ILE A 182 0.43 -0.18 2.50
CA ILE A 182 0.68 -1.41 1.73
C ILE A 182 -0.65 -2.13 1.54
N GLY A 183 -0.80 -2.89 0.47
CA GLY A 183 -1.98 -3.71 0.27
C GLY A 183 -1.83 -4.68 -0.90
N ARG A 184 -2.84 -5.50 -1.12
CA ARG A 184 -2.91 -6.44 -2.24
C ARG A 184 -4.34 -6.60 -2.69
N ARG A 185 -4.56 -6.75 -4.00
CA ARG A 185 -5.88 -7.16 -4.51
C ARG A 185 -6.05 -8.65 -4.25
N VAL A 186 -7.19 -9.04 -3.68
CA VAL A 186 -7.43 -10.44 -3.26
C VAL A 186 -8.39 -11.19 -4.17
N PHE A 187 -8.98 -10.52 -5.16
CA PHE A 187 -9.82 -11.17 -6.17
C PHE A 187 -9.29 -10.83 -7.56
N GLU A 188 -9.16 -11.84 -8.41
CA GLU A 188 -8.79 -11.71 -9.82
C GLU A 188 -9.90 -12.31 -10.67
N THR A 189 -10.21 -11.70 -11.80
CA THR A 189 -11.19 -12.27 -12.74
C THR A 189 -10.63 -13.56 -13.30
N ARG A 190 -11.47 -14.60 -13.37
CA ARG A 190 -11.07 -15.92 -13.84
C ARG A 190 -10.75 -15.85 -15.34
N SER A 191 -9.50 -16.16 -15.69
CA SER A 191 -9.05 -16.43 -17.05
C SER A 191 -8.29 -17.77 -17.10
N PRO A 192 -8.04 -18.36 -18.28
CA PRO A 192 -7.19 -19.54 -18.41
C PRO A 192 -5.82 -19.34 -17.73
N GLU A 193 -5.19 -18.18 -17.96
CA GLU A 193 -3.87 -17.83 -17.43
C GLU A 193 -3.88 -17.65 -15.90
N SER A 194 -4.97 -17.13 -15.34
CA SER A 194 -5.13 -16.99 -13.89
C SER A 194 -5.38 -18.34 -13.20
N LEU A 195 -6.06 -19.28 -13.88
CA LEU A 195 -6.27 -20.64 -13.37
C LEU A 195 -4.99 -21.48 -13.41
N GLU A 196 -4.15 -21.31 -14.44
CA GLU A 196 -2.84 -21.98 -14.52
C GLU A 196 -1.89 -21.53 -13.39
N ARG A 197 -2.02 -20.27 -12.96
CA ARG A 197 -1.24 -19.68 -11.86
C ARG A 197 -1.88 -19.86 -10.48
N LEU A 198 -3.06 -20.49 -10.40
CA LEU A 198 -3.77 -20.66 -9.13
C LEU A 198 -3.10 -21.75 -8.28
N GLU A 199 -2.45 -21.34 -7.20
CA GLU A 199 -1.92 -22.26 -6.20
C GLU A 199 -3.04 -22.72 -5.26
N ASP A 200 -3.15 -24.04 -5.07
CA ASP A 200 -4.09 -24.63 -4.10
C ASP A 200 -3.46 -24.63 -2.70
N TYR A 201 -3.84 -23.64 -1.89
CA TYR A 201 -3.45 -23.54 -0.48
C TYR A 201 -4.43 -24.27 0.46
N GLY A 202 -5.46 -24.94 -0.10
CA GLY A 202 -6.50 -25.64 0.64
C GLY A 202 -7.76 -24.81 0.88
N PRO A 203 -8.80 -25.42 1.49
CA PRO A 203 -10.15 -24.87 1.54
C PRO A 203 -10.27 -23.51 2.24
N SER A 204 -9.43 -23.22 3.24
CA SER A 204 -9.45 -21.94 3.98
C SER A 204 -9.03 -20.73 3.14
N PHE A 205 -8.41 -20.95 1.99
CA PHE A 205 -7.95 -19.90 1.06
C PHE A 205 -8.81 -19.80 -0.19
N SER A 206 -9.76 -20.71 -0.37
CA SER A 206 -10.64 -20.74 -1.54
C SER A 206 -11.70 -19.63 -1.47
N ILE A 207 -12.21 -19.23 -2.64
CA ILE A 207 -13.22 -18.16 -2.72
C ILE A 207 -14.56 -18.60 -2.10
N GLU A 208 -14.84 -19.90 -2.06
CA GLU A 208 -16.04 -20.50 -1.47
C GLU A 208 -16.12 -20.26 0.04
N ASN A 209 -14.97 -20.35 0.72
CA ASN A 209 -14.83 -20.19 2.17
C ASN A 209 -14.20 -18.85 2.56
N TRP A 210 -14.13 -17.90 1.62
CA TRP A 210 -13.47 -16.61 1.86
C TRP A 210 -14.19 -15.82 2.97
N PRO A 211 -13.50 -15.43 4.05
CA PRO A 211 -14.18 -14.87 5.21
C PRO A 211 -14.64 -13.43 4.96
N VAL A 212 -15.90 -13.15 5.30
CA VAL A 212 -16.54 -11.83 5.20
C VAL A 212 -17.18 -11.44 6.54
N GLU A 213 -17.07 -10.17 6.92
CA GLU A 213 -17.57 -9.66 8.21
C GLU A 213 -19.08 -9.32 8.19
N PHE A 214 -19.64 -9.05 7.00
CA PHE A 214 -20.98 -8.49 6.86
C PHE A 214 -21.84 -9.33 5.89
N PRO A 215 -23.15 -9.50 6.16
CA PRO A 215 -24.05 -10.25 5.27
C PRO A 215 -24.08 -9.71 3.84
N GLU A 216 -23.99 -8.38 3.67
CA GLU A 216 -23.97 -7.76 2.35
C GLU A 216 -22.70 -8.12 1.56
N ALA A 217 -21.57 -8.25 2.26
CA ALA A 217 -20.33 -8.73 1.64
C ALA A 217 -20.43 -10.21 1.27
N GLN A 218 -21.20 -11.02 2.01
CA GLN A 218 -21.45 -12.41 1.67
C GLN A 218 -22.26 -12.54 0.38
N ALA A 219 -23.33 -11.75 0.22
CA ALA A 219 -24.13 -11.75 -1.00
C ALA A 219 -23.28 -11.43 -2.24
N GLU A 220 -22.43 -10.41 -2.15
CA GLU A 220 -21.54 -10.01 -3.25
C GLU A 220 -20.42 -11.03 -3.50
N LEU A 221 -19.91 -11.67 -2.43
CA LEU A 221 -18.97 -12.78 -2.58
C LEU A 221 -19.63 -13.92 -3.37
N ASP A 222 -20.87 -14.27 -3.04
CA ASP A 222 -21.62 -15.32 -3.72
C ASP A 222 -21.84 -15.01 -5.21
N GLU A 223 -22.05 -13.74 -5.57
CA GLU A 223 -22.15 -13.28 -6.96
C GLU A 223 -20.82 -13.45 -7.73
N ILE A 224 -19.69 -13.12 -7.11
CA ILE A 224 -18.39 -13.14 -7.81
C ILE A 224 -17.70 -14.52 -7.81
N LYS A 225 -18.14 -15.49 -6.99
CA LYS A 225 -17.58 -16.86 -6.89
C LYS A 225 -17.42 -17.56 -8.24
N SER A 226 -18.36 -17.34 -9.16
CA SER A 226 -18.36 -17.98 -10.48
C SER A 226 -17.40 -17.32 -11.48
N THR A 227 -17.09 -16.04 -11.29
CA THR A 227 -16.35 -15.20 -12.26
C THR A 227 -14.95 -14.84 -11.79
N HIS A 228 -14.64 -15.04 -10.52
CA HIS A 228 -13.36 -14.66 -9.91
C HIS A 228 -12.69 -15.86 -9.24
N ILE A 229 -11.41 -15.69 -8.95
CA ILE A 229 -10.61 -16.52 -8.05
C ILE A 229 -10.08 -15.64 -6.93
N ALA A 230 -9.86 -16.24 -5.76
CA ALA A 230 -9.31 -15.54 -4.60
C ALA A 230 -7.79 -15.77 -4.51
N HIS A 231 -7.03 -14.70 -4.34
CA HIS A 231 -5.61 -14.75 -4.06
C HIS A 231 -5.36 -14.27 -2.63
N PRO A 232 -4.96 -15.17 -1.70
CA PRO A 232 -4.62 -14.73 -0.36
C PRO A 232 -3.45 -13.75 -0.36
N ILE A 233 -3.37 -12.95 0.70
CA ILE A 233 -2.18 -12.15 0.94
C ILE A 233 -1.11 -13.14 1.39
N PRO A 234 0.06 -13.21 0.73
CA PRO A 234 1.09 -14.19 1.02
C PRO A 234 1.83 -13.84 2.31
N VAL A 235 1.16 -14.03 3.46
CA VAL A 235 1.67 -13.75 4.79
C VAL A 235 1.94 -15.05 5.54
N TYR A 236 3.17 -15.25 5.98
CA TYR A 236 3.60 -16.51 6.59
C TYR A 236 3.91 -16.36 8.08
N TYR A 237 3.62 -17.39 8.87
CA TYR A 237 4.10 -17.52 10.24
C TYR A 237 5.63 -17.64 10.31
N PRO A 238 6.25 -17.36 11.47
CA PRO A 238 7.68 -17.57 11.65
C PRO A 238 8.05 -19.06 11.52
N ASP A 239 7.29 -19.93 12.21
CA ASP A 239 7.47 -21.37 12.32
C ASP A 239 6.11 -22.10 12.33
N PRO A 240 5.98 -23.27 11.68
CA PRO A 240 6.96 -23.88 10.77
C PRO A 240 7.18 -23.03 9.50
N GLU A 241 8.33 -23.22 8.83
CA GLU A 241 8.67 -22.38 7.69
C GLU A 241 7.66 -22.55 6.54
N ASN A 242 7.17 -21.42 6.02
CA ASN A 242 6.20 -21.30 4.93
C ASN A 242 4.74 -21.69 5.26
N ASP A 243 4.36 -21.73 6.54
CA ASP A 243 2.94 -21.84 6.89
C ASP A 243 2.21 -20.52 6.64
N LEU A 244 1.20 -20.53 5.77
CA LEU A 244 0.46 -19.36 5.34
C LEU A 244 -0.63 -19.02 6.36
N ILE A 245 -0.70 -17.76 6.79
CA ILE A 245 -1.74 -17.29 7.72
C ILE A 245 -3.08 -17.29 6.97
N PRO A 246 -4.10 -18.01 7.46
CA PRO A 246 -5.39 -18.05 6.78
C PRO A 246 -6.11 -16.69 6.85
N PRO A 247 -6.96 -16.34 5.87
CA PRO A 247 -7.52 -14.99 5.76
C PRO A 247 -8.41 -14.55 6.93
N ASP A 248 -9.01 -15.49 7.65
CA ASP A 248 -9.80 -15.26 8.86
C ASP A 248 -8.94 -14.82 10.06
N ARG A 249 -7.65 -15.19 10.06
CA ARG A 249 -6.67 -14.87 11.10
C ARG A 249 -5.94 -13.55 10.89
N TYR A 250 -6.03 -12.91 9.72
CA TYR A 250 -5.29 -11.67 9.45
C TYR A 250 -5.52 -10.57 10.49
N TYR A 251 -6.74 -10.44 11.04
CA TYR A 251 -7.02 -9.42 12.04
C TYR A 251 -6.40 -9.69 13.40
N ASP A 252 -6.26 -10.96 13.77
CA ASP A 252 -5.73 -11.34 15.08
C ASP A 252 -4.20 -11.35 15.06
N ASP A 253 -3.60 -11.74 13.93
CA ASP A 253 -2.18 -12.07 13.85
C ASP A 253 -1.31 -10.93 13.28
N LEU A 254 -1.87 -9.99 12.51
CA LEU A 254 -1.08 -8.94 11.84
C LEU A 254 -1.01 -7.59 12.57
N PRO A 255 -2.07 -7.05 13.20
CA PRO A 255 -2.01 -5.72 13.81
C PRO A 255 -0.97 -5.62 14.94
N GLY A 256 0.10 -4.87 14.69
CA GLY A 256 1.21 -4.70 15.62
C GLY A 256 2.31 -5.76 15.50
N ALA A 257 2.17 -6.71 14.59
CA ALA A 257 3.23 -7.66 14.24
C ALA A 257 4.41 -6.94 13.61
N ILE A 258 5.62 -7.46 13.83
CA ILE A 258 6.81 -7.04 13.10
C ILE A 258 7.05 -8.06 12.00
N VAL A 259 7.15 -7.58 10.78
CA VAL A 259 7.18 -8.39 9.57
C VAL A 259 8.38 -8.04 8.71
N ARG A 260 8.91 -9.05 8.03
CA ARG A 260 9.67 -8.88 6.80
C ARG A 260 8.65 -8.66 5.68
N LEU A 261 8.73 -7.54 4.98
CA LEU A 261 7.83 -7.22 3.88
C LEU A 261 8.61 -7.13 2.57
N GLU A 262 8.05 -7.72 1.52
CA GLU A 262 8.49 -7.57 0.13
C GLU A 262 7.30 -7.08 -0.71
N PHE A 263 7.51 -6.06 -1.55
CA PHE A 263 6.46 -5.45 -2.36
C PHE A 263 7.00 -4.84 -3.65
N HIS A 264 6.09 -4.62 -4.61
CA HIS A 264 6.33 -3.80 -5.80
C HIS A 264 5.73 -2.41 -5.62
N LEU A 265 6.37 -1.38 -6.18
CA LEU A 265 5.84 -0.02 -6.19
C LEU A 265 5.32 0.32 -7.58
N ASN A 266 4.01 0.48 -7.70
CA ASN A 266 3.30 0.75 -8.94
C ASN A 266 2.68 2.15 -8.91
N HIS A 267 2.50 2.74 -10.09
CA HIS A 267 1.80 3.99 -10.32
C HIS A 267 0.71 3.80 -11.36
N TYR A 268 -0.48 4.32 -11.06
CA TYR A 268 -1.65 4.32 -11.94
C TYR A 268 -2.17 5.74 -12.09
N PHE A 269 -2.57 6.11 -13.31
CA PHE A 269 -3.29 7.35 -13.56
C PHE A 269 -4.78 7.07 -13.74
N ILE A 270 -5.58 7.28 -12.68
CA ILE A 270 -7.01 6.91 -12.66
C ILE A 270 -7.84 8.11 -12.23
N ASP A 271 -8.88 8.44 -13.02
CA ASP A 271 -9.79 9.57 -12.79
C ASP A 271 -9.06 10.93 -12.70
N GLY A 272 -8.04 11.12 -13.55
CA GLY A 272 -7.24 12.35 -13.57
C GLY A 272 -6.36 12.52 -12.32
N ARG A 273 -6.04 11.44 -11.61
CA ARG A 273 -5.22 11.47 -10.39
C ARG A 273 -4.17 10.37 -10.39
N HIS A 274 -2.98 10.73 -9.94
CA HIS A 274 -1.89 9.79 -9.68
C HIS A 274 -2.21 8.96 -8.42
N LYS A 275 -2.19 7.64 -8.59
CA LYS A 275 -2.41 6.66 -7.53
C LYS A 275 -1.19 5.75 -7.47
N PHE A 276 -0.44 5.84 -6.38
CA PHE A 276 0.67 4.93 -6.12
C PHE A 276 0.18 3.73 -5.30
N ALA A 277 0.73 2.54 -5.54
CA ALA A 277 0.41 1.35 -4.77
C ALA A 277 1.68 0.57 -4.41
N ALA A 278 1.84 0.28 -3.12
CA ALA A 278 2.79 -0.73 -2.66
C ALA A 278 2.08 -2.08 -2.63
N ASP A 279 2.33 -2.92 -3.62
CA ASP A 279 1.69 -4.22 -3.83
C ASP A 279 2.45 -5.34 -3.15
N ILE A 280 1.84 -5.92 -2.12
CA ILE A 280 2.46 -6.94 -1.29
C ILE A 280 2.72 -8.17 -2.13
N MET A 281 4.00 -8.54 -2.26
CA MET A 281 4.41 -9.80 -2.88
C MET A 281 4.55 -10.92 -1.86
N ARG A 282 5.08 -10.59 -0.68
CA ARG A 282 5.36 -11.56 0.38
C ARG A 282 5.50 -10.83 1.71
N MET A 283 4.99 -11.43 2.77
CA MET A 283 5.16 -10.95 4.14
C MET A 283 5.49 -12.14 5.04
N LYS A 284 6.50 -12.03 5.90
CA LYS A 284 6.80 -13.06 6.91
C LYS A 284 6.76 -12.41 8.29
N VAL A 285 5.94 -12.94 9.20
CA VAL A 285 5.90 -12.49 10.58
C VAL A 285 7.20 -12.91 11.27
N ILE A 286 7.93 -11.92 11.79
CA ILE A 286 9.14 -12.11 12.60
C ILE A 286 8.75 -12.13 14.07
N VAL A 287 7.97 -11.12 14.50
CA VAL A 287 7.48 -11.00 15.87
C VAL A 287 5.96 -10.89 15.84
N ARG A 288 5.29 -11.82 16.53
CA ARG A 288 3.84 -11.79 16.70
C ARG A 288 3.42 -10.56 17.52
N PRO A 289 2.19 -10.04 17.34
CA PRO A 289 1.74 -8.89 18.11
C PRO A 289 1.68 -9.22 19.60
N SER A 290 2.37 -8.43 20.43
CA SER A 290 2.54 -8.68 21.88
C SER A 290 1.27 -8.56 22.72
N VAL A 291 0.18 -8.06 22.15
CA VAL A 291 -1.08 -7.83 22.86
C VAL A 291 -2.18 -8.41 21.97
N PRO A 292 -2.95 -9.42 22.46
CA PRO A 292 -4.19 -9.79 21.78
C PRO A 292 -5.02 -8.51 21.62
N PRO A 293 -5.66 -8.27 20.47
CA PRO A 293 -6.44 -7.06 20.25
C PRO A 293 -7.35 -6.88 21.46
N SER A 294 -7.13 -5.81 22.24
CA SER A 294 -7.88 -5.57 23.46
C SER A 294 -9.34 -5.70 23.09
N SER A 295 -10.05 -6.65 23.71
CA SER A 295 -11.46 -6.91 23.47
C SER A 295 -12.17 -5.58 23.27
N PRO A 296 -12.98 -5.42 22.20
CA PRO A 296 -13.44 -4.12 21.71
C PRO A 296 -13.86 -3.28 22.90
N SER A 297 -13.06 -2.25 23.19
CA SER A 297 -13.22 -1.48 24.43
C SER A 297 -14.69 -1.11 24.51
N SER A 298 -15.37 -1.55 25.57
CA SER A 298 -16.71 -1.11 25.87
C SER A 298 -16.74 0.41 25.66
N PRO A 299 -17.74 0.93 24.92
CA PRO A 299 -17.72 2.30 24.45
C PRO A 299 -17.40 3.21 25.62
N ARG A 300 -16.22 3.84 25.57
CA ARG A 300 -15.69 4.72 26.62
C ARG A 300 -16.82 5.69 26.96
N LYS A 301 -17.41 5.48 28.14
CA LYS A 301 -18.58 6.20 28.66
C LYS A 301 -18.33 7.68 28.39
N ARG A 302 -18.99 8.26 27.38
CA ARG A 302 -18.91 9.70 27.11
C ARG A 302 -19.35 10.36 28.41
N LYS A 303 -18.46 11.12 29.03
CA LYS A 303 -18.77 11.95 30.19
C LYS A 303 -19.94 12.82 29.78
N GLY A 304 -21.10 12.57 30.39
CA GLY A 304 -22.37 13.14 29.98
C GLY A 304 -22.28 14.65 29.85
N THR A 305 -22.76 15.17 28.72
CA THR A 305 -23.22 16.55 28.63
C THR A 305 -24.25 16.73 29.74
N GLN A 306 -23.98 17.63 30.69
CA GLN A 306 -24.99 18.07 31.65
C GLN A 306 -26.21 18.54 30.86
N SER A 307 -27.33 17.84 31.02
CA SER A 307 -28.63 18.40 30.70
C SER A 307 -28.78 19.65 31.57
N LYS A 308 -28.77 20.84 30.96
CA LYS A 308 -29.32 22.03 31.58
C LYS A 308 -30.80 21.74 31.79
N GLY A 309 -31.17 21.48 33.03
CA GLY A 309 -32.55 21.50 33.46
C GLY A 309 -33.08 22.93 33.37
N ASP A 310 -34.28 23.02 32.80
CA ASP A 310 -35.21 24.11 33.03
C ASP A 310 -35.46 24.29 34.54
N PHE A 311 -35.83 25.52 34.92
CA PHE A 311 -36.21 26.03 36.25
C PHE A 311 -35.08 26.52 37.18
N SER A 312 -34.83 27.84 37.12
CA SER A 312 -35.24 28.74 38.20
C SER A 312 -35.07 30.21 37.76
N ASP A 313 -36.19 30.87 37.50
CA ASP A 313 -36.35 32.31 37.69
C ASP A 313 -36.10 32.67 39.15
N GLU A 314 -35.34 33.74 39.40
CA GLU A 314 -35.69 34.83 40.33
C GLU A 314 -34.49 35.78 40.51
N ASP A 315 -34.69 36.99 39.99
CA ASP A 315 -34.33 38.29 40.57
C ASP A 315 -33.29 38.35 41.69
N LYS A 316 -32.23 39.16 41.47
CA LYS A 316 -31.99 40.35 42.30
C LYS A 316 -30.99 41.33 41.67
N ARG A 317 -31.47 42.57 41.60
CA ARG A 317 -30.82 43.81 41.19
C ARG A 317 -29.58 44.18 42.04
N SER A 318 -28.54 44.64 41.35
CA SER A 318 -27.57 45.77 41.54
C SER A 318 -27.55 46.59 42.86
N PRO A 319 -26.65 47.60 43.05
CA PRO A 319 -25.18 47.74 42.85
C PRO A 319 -24.47 48.44 44.05
N LYS A 320 -23.12 48.45 44.16
CA LYS A 320 -22.31 49.62 44.65
C LYS A 320 -20.81 49.35 44.86
N ARG A 321 -20.00 50.17 44.17
CA ARG A 321 -18.89 51.07 44.62
C ARG A 321 -17.97 50.74 45.82
N GLN A 322 -16.67 50.96 45.51
CA GLN A 322 -15.62 51.73 46.23
C GLN A 322 -14.95 51.18 47.50
N ALA A 323 -13.61 51.03 47.42
CA ALA A 323 -12.58 51.61 48.33
C ALA A 323 -11.18 51.35 47.70
N VAL A 324 -10.35 52.34 47.30
CA VAL A 324 -9.41 53.19 48.12
C VAL A 324 -8.21 52.33 48.61
N SER A 325 -7.05 52.28 47.94
CA SER A 325 -5.90 53.21 47.79
C SER A 325 -4.79 53.12 48.86
N SER A 326 -3.55 52.94 48.42
CA SER A 326 -2.30 53.58 48.89
C SER A 326 -1.23 53.26 47.81
N SER A 327 -0.68 54.20 47.02
CA SER A 327 0.12 55.39 47.30
C SER A 327 1.40 55.09 48.09
N THR A 328 2.58 55.17 47.45
CA THR A 328 3.56 56.25 47.70
C THR A 328 4.58 56.32 46.54
N ASP A 329 4.96 57.56 46.26
CA ASP A 329 5.76 58.18 45.19
C ASP A 329 7.23 57.73 45.01
N ALA A 330 7.80 57.97 43.81
CA ALA A 330 8.68 59.15 43.56
C ALA A 330 9.37 59.14 42.17
N ASN A 331 9.16 60.25 41.42
CA ASN A 331 10.03 61.01 40.49
C ASN A 331 10.69 60.29 39.26
N VAL A 332 10.56 60.65 37.96
CA VAL A 332 10.36 61.90 37.15
C VAL A 332 11.60 62.83 37.15
N PRO A 333 12.03 63.49 36.03
CA PRO A 333 12.09 63.14 34.58
C PRO A 333 13.40 63.64 33.86
N GLN A 334 13.54 63.43 32.54
CA GLN A 334 13.61 64.49 31.49
C GLN A 334 14.25 64.05 30.14
N HIS A 335 13.58 64.47 29.05
CA HIS A 335 14.03 64.99 27.73
C HIS A 335 15.35 64.46 27.11
N GLY A 336 15.51 64.23 25.80
CA GLY A 336 14.75 64.57 24.60
C GLY A 336 15.73 64.62 23.40
N LEU A 337 15.23 64.23 22.21
CA LEU A 337 15.70 64.58 20.85
C LEU A 337 17.18 64.36 20.44
N LEU A 338 17.41 63.51 19.42
CA LEU A 338 17.88 63.88 18.07
C LEU A 338 18.39 62.66 17.27
N ARG A 339 17.99 62.62 16.00
CA ARG A 339 18.51 61.79 14.87
C ARG A 339 19.98 62.18 14.56
N PRO A 340 20.81 61.38 13.84
CA PRO A 340 20.54 61.00 12.44
C PRO A 340 21.09 59.64 11.93
N ALA A 341 20.74 59.43 10.65
CA ALA A 341 20.99 58.32 9.74
C ALA A 341 22.44 57.87 9.57
N TRP A 342 22.64 56.56 9.35
CA TRP A 342 23.66 55.98 8.45
C TRP A 342 23.15 54.63 7.92
N GLY A 343 23.25 54.42 6.61
CA GLY A 343 23.02 53.13 5.94
C GLY A 343 24.36 52.47 5.57
N PHE A 344 24.34 51.15 5.34
CA PHE A 344 25.39 50.33 4.75
C PHE A 344 24.70 49.04 4.26
N MET A 345 24.46 48.82 2.97
CA MET A 345 25.37 48.36 1.89
C MET A 345 26.06 47.00 2.15
N SER A 346 25.79 46.07 1.22
CA SER A 346 26.47 44.80 0.98
C SER A 346 27.99 44.92 0.90
N PRO A 347 28.67 43.77 1.00
CA PRO A 347 29.74 43.52 0.05
C PRO A 347 29.67 42.12 -0.58
N ASP A 348 29.81 42.13 -1.90
CA ASP A 348 30.25 41.02 -2.72
C ASP A 348 31.78 41.07 -2.89
N ARG A 349 32.34 39.92 -3.29
CA ARG A 349 33.69 39.65 -3.86
C ARG A 349 34.84 39.32 -2.91
N THR A 350 35.18 38.03 -2.91
CA THR A 350 36.58 37.57 -2.94
C THR A 350 36.89 36.85 -4.25
N LYS A 351 38.11 37.10 -4.75
CA LYS A 351 38.73 36.51 -5.93
C LYS A 351 39.43 35.20 -5.58
N ALA A 352 39.34 34.21 -6.46
CA ALA A 352 40.27 33.08 -6.68
C ALA A 352 39.78 32.37 -7.97
N THR A 353 40.51 31.69 -8.85
CA THR A 353 41.91 31.56 -9.27
C THR A 353 41.82 30.87 -10.65
N LEU A 354 42.72 31.17 -11.58
CA LEU A 354 42.79 30.53 -12.89
C LEU A 354 43.00 29.00 -12.79
N GLY A 355 42.36 28.27 -13.71
CA GLY A 355 43.07 27.27 -14.51
C GLY A 355 42.65 25.80 -14.34
N ALA A 356 41.80 25.31 -15.24
CA ALA A 356 42.01 24.06 -15.99
C ALA A 356 40.89 23.88 -17.03
N LYS A 357 41.27 23.93 -18.31
CA LYS A 357 40.43 23.60 -19.46
C LYS A 357 40.08 22.10 -19.44
N LYS A 358 38.78 21.78 -19.51
CA LYS A 358 38.29 20.56 -20.17
C LYS A 358 37.11 20.94 -21.05
N SER A 359 37.27 20.68 -22.34
CA SER A 359 36.26 20.90 -23.38
C SER A 359 35.06 19.97 -23.16
N PRO A 360 33.82 20.45 -23.21
CA PRO A 360 32.67 19.59 -23.34
C PRO A 360 32.46 19.21 -24.81
N VAL A 361 32.39 17.92 -25.07
CA VAL A 361 31.88 17.35 -26.33
C VAL A 361 30.44 17.80 -26.50
N LYS A 362 30.18 18.47 -27.61
CA LYS A 362 28.88 19.01 -28.00
C LYS A 362 28.02 17.85 -28.50
N ALA A 363 27.15 17.31 -27.65
CA ALA A 363 26.07 16.43 -28.10
C ALA A 363 24.93 17.31 -28.63
N GLU A 364 24.61 17.16 -29.91
CA GLU A 364 23.46 17.80 -30.54
C GLU A 364 22.15 17.14 -30.07
N PRO A 365 21.09 17.91 -29.81
CA PRO A 365 19.78 17.33 -29.55
C PRO A 365 19.18 16.83 -30.86
N ILE A 366 18.92 15.52 -30.94
CA ILE A 366 18.14 14.90 -32.01
C ILE A 366 16.72 15.49 -31.96
N LYS A 367 16.46 16.38 -32.91
CA LYS A 367 15.18 17.04 -33.13
C LYS A 367 14.35 16.13 -34.02
N TRP A 368 13.40 15.39 -33.44
CA TRP A 368 12.39 14.66 -34.21
C TRP A 368 11.49 15.67 -34.92
N GLN A 369 11.71 15.88 -36.22
CA GLN A 369 10.78 16.56 -37.10
C GLN A 369 9.77 15.53 -37.62
N ALA A 370 8.53 15.61 -37.14
CA ALA A 370 7.40 14.97 -37.77
C ALA A 370 7.10 15.70 -39.09
N ALA A 371 7.50 15.09 -40.21
CA ALA A 371 7.06 15.50 -41.53
C ALA A 371 5.70 14.84 -41.82
N SER A 372 4.64 15.63 -41.81
CA SER A 372 3.36 15.24 -42.40
C SER A 372 3.49 15.24 -43.92
N SER A 373 3.45 14.06 -44.54
CA SER A 373 3.13 13.90 -45.96
C SER A 373 1.84 13.09 -46.08
N SER A 374 0.77 13.78 -46.44
CA SER A 374 -0.49 13.18 -46.87
C SER A 374 -0.29 12.44 -48.19
N THR A 375 -0.59 11.15 -48.23
CA THR A 375 -0.98 10.48 -49.47
C THR A 375 -2.09 9.49 -49.13
N GLU A 376 -3.26 9.77 -49.69
CA GLU A 376 -4.46 8.93 -49.63
C GLU A 376 -4.18 7.58 -50.30
N ALA A 377 -4.51 6.49 -49.60
CA ALA A 377 -4.81 5.21 -50.22
C ALA A 377 -5.85 4.48 -49.37
N ASN A 378 -7.03 4.31 -49.97
CA ASN A 378 -8.16 3.55 -49.47
C ASN A 378 -7.83 2.06 -49.28
N VAL A 379 -7.95 1.54 -48.04
CA VAL A 379 -8.14 0.12 -47.72
C VAL A 379 -9.00 0.01 -46.44
N PRO A 380 -10.01 -0.89 -46.37
CA PRO A 380 -11.07 -0.85 -45.37
C PRO A 380 -10.62 -1.34 -43.98
N GLN A 381 -10.96 -0.56 -42.95
CA GLN A 381 -10.78 -0.97 -41.55
C GLN A 381 -11.96 -1.82 -41.08
N HIS A 382 -11.66 -3.06 -40.66
CA HIS A 382 -12.51 -3.83 -39.76
C HIS A 382 -12.52 -3.14 -38.39
N GLY A 383 -13.70 -2.67 -37.97
CA GLY A 383 -13.89 -2.05 -36.66
C GLY A 383 -13.87 -3.09 -35.55
N LEU A 384 -12.90 -2.96 -34.64
CA LEU A 384 -12.96 -3.56 -33.31
C LEU A 384 -13.40 -2.48 -32.32
N LEU A 385 -14.65 -2.59 -31.90
CA LEU A 385 -15.26 -1.77 -30.86
C LEU A 385 -14.63 -2.10 -29.51
N ARG A 386 -14.06 -1.09 -28.84
CA ARG A 386 -13.81 -1.13 -27.39
C ARG A 386 -15.15 -1.27 -26.66
N PRO A 387 -15.29 -2.14 -25.64
CA PRO A 387 -16.50 -2.16 -24.84
C PRO A 387 -16.51 -0.94 -23.91
N ALA A 388 -17.49 -0.08 -24.11
CA ALA A 388 -17.90 0.92 -23.15
C ALA A 388 -18.46 0.20 -21.91
N TRP A 389 -17.97 0.58 -20.73
CA TRP A 389 -18.49 0.14 -19.44
C TRP A 389 -19.86 0.78 -19.22
N GLY A 390 -20.91 0.10 -19.69
CA GLY A 390 -22.30 0.46 -19.46
C GLY A 390 -22.84 -0.18 -18.20
N PHE A 391 -23.30 0.65 -17.26
CA PHE A 391 -24.22 0.23 -16.20
C PHE A 391 -25.48 -0.38 -16.82
N VAL A 392 -25.74 -1.66 -16.55
CA VAL A 392 -27.03 -2.30 -16.83
C VAL A 392 -27.57 -2.84 -15.51
N SER A 393 -28.63 -2.21 -15.00
CA SER A 393 -29.49 -2.77 -13.96
C SER A 393 -30.27 -3.96 -14.53
N PRO A 394 -30.46 -5.06 -13.80
CA PRO A 394 -31.49 -6.02 -14.13
C PRO A 394 -32.70 -5.84 -13.20
N ASP A 395 -33.79 -5.33 -13.78
CA ASP A 395 -35.13 -5.76 -13.38
C ASP A 395 -35.30 -7.23 -13.77
N ARG A 396 -35.76 -8.07 -12.84
CA ARG A 396 -36.17 -9.44 -13.17
C ARG A 396 -37.51 -9.80 -12.54
N THR A 397 -38.51 -9.81 -13.41
CA THR A 397 -39.80 -10.47 -13.24
C THR A 397 -39.69 -12.00 -13.40
N LYS A 398 -40.64 -12.69 -12.76
CA LYS A 398 -40.79 -14.14 -12.61
C LYS A 398 -41.26 -14.84 -13.91
N ALA A 399 -40.81 -16.09 -14.13
CA ALA A 399 -41.56 -17.25 -14.67
C ALA A 399 -40.59 -18.46 -14.81
N LYS A 400 -40.75 -19.54 -14.04
CA LYS A 400 -41.56 -20.78 -14.24
C LYS A 400 -40.92 -21.87 -15.12
N LEU A 401 -40.57 -22.96 -14.42
CA LEU A 401 -40.70 -24.40 -14.74
C LEU A 401 -40.57 -24.89 -16.19
N GLY A 402 -39.65 -25.85 -16.36
CA GLY A 402 -39.69 -26.89 -17.39
C GLY A 402 -38.63 -27.95 -17.10
N ALA A 403 -39.06 -29.15 -16.71
CA ALA A 403 -38.22 -30.31 -16.44
C ALA A 403 -38.32 -31.31 -17.60
N GLU A 404 -37.20 -31.89 -18.04
CA GLU A 404 -37.12 -33.15 -18.81
C GLU A 404 -35.64 -33.59 -18.85
N LYS A 405 -35.24 -34.60 -18.06
CA LYS A 405 -35.13 -36.03 -18.38
C LYS A 405 -34.07 -36.39 -19.43
N THR A 406 -33.01 -37.00 -18.91
CA THR A 406 -31.99 -37.83 -19.57
C THR A 406 -32.59 -39.03 -20.31
N PRO A 407 -31.87 -39.59 -21.30
CA PRO A 407 -31.50 -40.99 -21.13
C PRO A 407 -30.05 -41.34 -21.49
N VAL A 408 -29.72 -42.53 -20.99
CA VAL A 408 -28.47 -43.30 -20.92
C VAL A 408 -28.01 -43.88 -22.27
N LYS A 409 -26.76 -44.41 -22.27
CA LYS A 409 -26.14 -45.46 -23.14
C LYS A 409 -25.26 -44.90 -24.27
N THR A 410 -24.07 -45.41 -24.62
CA THR A 410 -23.40 -46.72 -24.44
C THR A 410 -21.88 -46.56 -24.70
N GLU A 411 -21.04 -47.37 -24.05
CA GLU A 411 -19.61 -47.59 -24.38
C GLU A 411 -19.43 -48.21 -25.79
N PRO A 412 -18.21 -48.11 -26.36
CA PRO A 412 -17.48 -49.36 -26.57
C PRO A 412 -15.98 -49.32 -26.23
N GLU A 413 -15.49 -50.53 -25.99
CA GLU A 413 -14.12 -51.01 -25.76
C GLU A 413 -13.12 -50.77 -26.90
N GLU A 414 -11.85 -50.88 -26.50
CA GLU A 414 -10.64 -51.32 -27.22
C GLU A 414 -10.15 -50.54 -28.45
N GLU A 415 -8.93 -49.98 -28.34
CA GLU A 415 -7.73 -50.62 -28.91
C GLU A 415 -6.46 -49.87 -28.48
N SER A 416 -5.42 -50.65 -28.19
CA SER A 416 -4.06 -50.17 -27.90
C SER A 416 -3.19 -50.33 -29.14
N PRO A 417 -2.20 -49.43 -29.36
CA PRO A 417 -0.91 -49.95 -29.83
C PRO A 417 0.33 -49.21 -29.28
N THR A 418 1.26 -50.04 -28.81
CA THR A 418 2.73 -50.02 -29.04
C THR A 418 3.57 -48.75 -28.84
N LYS A 419 4.41 -48.84 -27.80
CA LYS A 419 5.87 -48.54 -27.75
C LYS A 419 6.49 -47.81 -28.96
N GLY A 420 6.99 -46.60 -28.71
CA GLY A 420 8.03 -45.94 -29.51
C GLY A 420 9.02 -45.18 -28.62
N LYS A 421 10.20 -45.76 -28.38
CA LYS A 421 11.34 -45.06 -27.75
C LYS A 421 12.00 -44.16 -28.79
N GLN A 422 12.01 -42.84 -28.58
CA GLN A 422 12.93 -41.92 -29.27
C GLN A 422 13.96 -41.37 -28.30
N LYS A 423 15.22 -41.80 -28.51
CA LYS A 423 16.43 -41.18 -27.97
C LYS A 423 16.73 -39.95 -28.83
N MET A 424 16.67 -38.74 -28.27
CA MET A 424 17.34 -37.58 -28.87
C MET A 424 18.72 -37.41 -28.23
N MET A 425 19.75 -37.68 -29.02
CA MET A 425 21.12 -37.22 -28.78
C MET A 425 21.21 -35.77 -29.26
N TRP A 426 21.59 -34.85 -28.37
CA TRP A 426 22.07 -33.53 -28.75
C TRP A 426 23.59 -33.57 -28.80
N LEU A 427 24.14 -33.45 -30.02
CA LEU A 427 25.55 -33.19 -30.30
C LEU A 427 25.77 -31.67 -30.30
N ARG A 428 26.69 -31.23 -29.44
CA ARG A 428 27.28 -29.88 -29.47
C ARG A 428 28.13 -29.70 -30.73
N LYS A 429 28.06 -28.52 -31.32
CA LYS A 429 29.20 -27.85 -31.94
C LYS A 429 29.29 -26.44 -31.40
#